data_AF-A0AAD2H9R5-F1
#
_entry.id   AF-A0AAD2H9R5-F1
#
_cell.length_a   1.000
_cell.length_b   1.000
_cell.length_c   1.000
_cell.angle_alpha   90.00
_cell.angle_beta   90.00
_cell.angle_gamma   90.00
#
_symmetry.space_group_name_H-M   'P 1'
#
loop_
_entity.id
_entity.type
_entity.pdbx_description
1 polymer ?
#
loop_
_entity_poly.entity_id
_entity_poly.type
_entity_poly.pdbx_seq_one_letter_code
_entity_poly.pdbx_strand_id
1 'polypeptide(L)'
;MIAGSIEKIEMSGDDIQFTIRRQTPLSPGMHDPFAAYRPYFPASMYSDKMSNVRDSVPLDDVVCHYARFNHTRGRCVVLSLATS
;
A
#
# COMPACT_ATOMS: atom_id res chain seq x y z
N MET A 1 -5.82 6.42 0.64
CA MET A 1 -4.97 5.38 1.25
C MET A 1 -3.66 5.31 0.48
N ILE A 2 -2.53 5.35 1.18
CA ILE A 2 -1.20 5.13 0.60
C ILE A 2 -0.81 3.71 0.99
N ALA A 3 -0.53 2.86 0.00
CA ALA A 3 0.08 1.56 0.24
C ALA A 3 1.60 1.74 0.29
N GLY A 4 2.26 1.18 1.29
CA GLY A 4 3.71 1.26 1.41
C GLY A 4 4.28 0.12 2.23
N SER A 5 5.52 -0.25 1.91
CA SER A 5 6.28 -1.22 2.69
C SER A 5 6.95 -0.50 3.85
N ILE A 6 6.76 -1.00 5.06
CA ILE A 6 7.53 -0.54 6.22
C ILE A 6 9.01 -0.90 5.97
N GLU A 7 9.88 0.08 6.06
CA GLU A 7 11.35 -0.09 5.97
C GLU A 7 12.02 0.10 7.32
N LYS A 8 11.41 0.89 8.21
CA LYS A 8 11.90 1.14 9.57
C LYS A 8 10.75 1.35 10.53
N ILE A 9 10.93 0.88 11.76
CA ILE A 9 10.05 1.14 12.90
C ILE A 9 10.90 1.87 13.94
N GLU A 10 10.42 3.02 14.40
CA GLU A 10 11.09 3.84 15.41
C GLU A 10 10.13 4.11 16.57
N MET A 11 10.68 4.16 17.77
CA MET A 11 9.95 4.44 19.00
C MET A 11 10.63 5.60 19.71
N SER A 12 9.86 6.64 20.05
CA SER A 12 10.32 7.81 20.80
C SER A 12 9.38 8.04 21.99
N GLY A 13 9.78 7.59 23.17
CA GLY A 13 8.85 7.52 24.30
C GLY A 13 7.75 6.50 24.01
N ASP A 14 6.49 6.92 24.10
CA ASP A 14 5.32 6.09 23.78
C ASP A 14 4.89 6.20 22.30
N ASP A 15 5.50 7.09 21.52
CA ASP A 15 5.15 7.30 20.12
C ASP A 15 5.86 6.28 19.21
N ILE A 16 5.08 5.58 18.39
CA ILE A 16 5.57 4.65 17.36
C ILE A 16 5.39 5.28 15.99
N GLN A 17 6.46 5.31 15.20
CA GLN A 17 6.46 5.83 13.85
C GLN A 17 7.05 4.82 12.85
N PHE A 18 6.40 4.70 11.70
CA PHE A 18 6.86 3.87 10.60
C PHE A 18 7.45 4.74 9.50
N THR A 19 8.68 4.44 9.09
CA THR A 19 9.16 4.89 7.78
C THR A 19 8.69 3.89 6.74
N ILE A 20 7.84 4.33 5.82
CA ILE A 20 7.35 3.52 4.70
C ILE A 20 8.00 3.98 3.39
N ARG A 21 8.23 3.04 2.48
CA ARG A 21 8.44 3.35 1.06
C ARG A 21 7.14 3.10 0.30
N ARG A 22 6.63 4.12 -0.40
CA ARG A 22 5.33 4.01 -1.09
C ARG A 22 5.36 3.00 -2.22
N GLN A 23 4.26 2.27 -2.42
CA GLN A 23 3.98 1.59 -3.68
C GLN A 23 3.68 2.65 -4.75
N THR A 24 4.27 2.52 -5.93
CA THR A 24 4.01 3.47 -7.03
C THR A 24 2.60 3.26 -7.55
N PRO A 25 1.77 4.32 -7.67
CA PRO A 25 0.46 4.23 -8.28
C PRO A 25 0.53 3.60 -9.68
N LEU A 26 -0.58 3.00 -10.10
CA LEU A 26 -0.69 2.55 -11.48
C LEU A 26 -0.54 3.73 -12.44
N SER A 27 0.20 3.54 -13.55
CA SER A 27 0.43 4.61 -14.53
C SER A 27 -0.89 5.20 -15.04
N PRO A 28 -0.96 6.52 -15.32
CA PRO A 28 -2.13 7.13 -15.93
C PRO A 28 -2.58 6.40 -17.20
N GLY A 29 -3.88 6.18 -17.35
CA GLY A 29 -4.47 5.47 -18.50
C GLY A 29 -4.52 3.95 -18.38
N MET A 30 -3.92 3.37 -17.35
CA MET A 30 -4.02 1.93 -17.07
C MET A 30 -5.27 1.62 -16.22
N HIS A 31 -5.93 0.51 -16.55
CA HIS A 31 -7.14 0.08 -15.87
C HIS A 31 -6.85 -0.77 -14.62
N ASP A 32 -7.51 -0.41 -13.51
CA ASP A 32 -7.60 -1.26 -12.32
C ASP A 32 -8.86 -2.13 -12.40
N PRO A 33 -8.74 -3.44 -12.69
CA PRO A 33 -9.89 -4.34 -12.79
C PRO A 33 -10.59 -4.54 -11.44
N PHE A 34 -9.93 -4.26 -10.32
CA PHE A 34 -10.51 -4.47 -8.99
C PHE A 34 -11.50 -3.37 -8.58
N ALA A 35 -11.46 -2.22 -9.26
CA ALA A 35 -12.38 -1.12 -9.01
C ALA A 35 -13.86 -1.54 -9.18
N ALA A 36 -14.14 -2.46 -10.10
CA ALA A 36 -15.49 -2.95 -10.37
C ALA A 36 -16.08 -3.81 -9.23
N TYR A 37 -15.24 -4.33 -8.34
CA TYR A 37 -15.67 -5.23 -7.25
C TYR A 37 -15.78 -4.53 -5.89
N ARG A 38 -15.57 -3.21 -5.84
CA ARG A 38 -15.71 -2.46 -4.58
C ARG A 38 -17.20 -2.33 -4.19
N PRO A 39 -17.55 -2.52 -2.90
CA PRO A 39 -16.68 -2.72 -1.75
C PRO A 39 -16.33 -4.20 -1.43
N TYR A 40 -16.90 -5.16 -2.15
CA TYR A 40 -16.87 -6.59 -1.82
C TYR A 40 -15.50 -7.26 -1.92
N PHE A 41 -14.58 -6.69 -2.71
CA PHE A 41 -13.22 -7.21 -2.84
C PHE A 41 -12.19 -6.06 -2.72
N PRO A 42 -11.49 -5.92 -1.57
CA PRO A 42 -10.67 -4.74 -1.27
C PRO A 42 -9.26 -4.84 -1.88
N ALA A 43 -9.20 -5.14 -3.17
CA ALA A 43 -7.97 -5.16 -3.94
C ALA A 43 -7.83 -3.90 -4.80
N SER A 44 -6.61 -3.56 -5.15
CA SER A 44 -6.29 -2.47 -6.07
C SER A 44 -5.02 -2.76 -6.85
N MET A 45 -4.99 -2.31 -8.10
CA MET A 45 -3.84 -2.48 -8.98
C MET A 45 -2.86 -1.31 -8.82
N TYR A 46 -1.58 -1.64 -8.72
CA TYR A 46 -0.48 -0.69 -8.64
C TYR A 46 0.59 -1.03 -9.68
N SER A 47 1.55 -0.13 -9.89
CA SER A 47 2.82 -0.52 -10.53
C SER A 47 3.57 -1.43 -9.57
N ASP A 48 4.33 -2.40 -10.07
CA ASP A 48 5.20 -3.25 -9.24
C ASP A 48 6.37 -2.49 -8.61
N LYS A 49 6.69 -1.29 -9.10
CA LYS A 49 7.77 -0.44 -8.61
C LYS A 49 7.41 0.26 -7.30
N MET A 50 8.41 0.41 -6.45
CA MET A 50 8.34 1.26 -5.26
C MET A 50 8.76 2.70 -5.61
N SER A 51 8.13 3.68 -4.99
CA SER A 51 8.53 5.09 -5.10
C SER A 51 9.88 5.31 -4.43
N ASN A 52 10.63 6.32 -4.87
CA ASN A 52 11.83 6.78 -4.15
C ASN A 52 11.47 7.63 -2.93
N VAL A 53 10.20 8.04 -2.80
CA VAL A 53 9.68 8.80 -1.67
C VAL A 53 9.49 7.87 -0.47
N ARG A 54 10.00 8.32 0.68
CA ARG A 54 9.72 7.74 1.99
C ARG A 54 8.86 8.69 2.78
N ASP A 55 7.94 8.13 3.55
CA ASP A 55 7.12 8.89 4.48
C ASP A 55 7.27 8.33 5.87
N SER A 56 7.18 9.23 6.84
CA SER A 56 7.00 8.86 8.23
C SER A 56 5.52 8.90 8.58
N VAL A 57 4.98 7.77 8.99
CA VAL A 57 3.56 7.56 9.28
C VAL A 57 3.42 7.16 10.75
N PRO A 58 2.69 7.91 11.58
CA PRO A 58 2.35 7.50 12.94
C PRO A 58 1.58 6.19 12.95
N LEU A 59 1.70 5.40 14.03
CA LEU A 59 0.94 4.15 14.17
C LEU A 59 -0.58 4.37 14.02
N ASP A 60 -1.12 5.45 14.56
CA ASP A 60 -2.55 5.77 14.53
C ASP A 60 -3.11 6.04 13.12
N ASP A 61 -2.24 6.38 12.16
CA ASP A 61 -2.61 6.58 10.76
C ASP A 61 -2.61 5.26 9.95
N VAL A 62 -2.19 4.14 10.56
CA VAL A 62 -2.19 2.84 9.89
C VAL A 62 -3.58 2.23 9.88
N VAL A 63 -4.16 2.16 8.68
CA VAL A 63 -5.49 1.57 8.47
C VAL A 63 -5.48 0.05 8.63
N CYS A 64 -4.52 -0.64 8.00
CA CYS A 64 -4.42 -2.11 8.02
C CYS A 64 -3.10 -2.60 7.40
N HIS A 65 -2.81 -3.89 7.60
CA HIS A 65 -1.85 -4.61 6.78
C HIS A 65 -2.46 -5.00 5.42
N TYR A 66 -1.58 -5.27 4.45
CA TYR A 66 -1.99 -5.73 3.13
C TYR A 66 -1.05 -6.84 2.61
N ALA A 67 -1.56 -7.65 1.69
CA ALA A 67 -0.76 -8.57 0.90
C ALA A 67 -0.43 -7.95 -0.47
N ARG A 68 0.80 -8.14 -0.95
CA ARG A 68 1.28 -7.66 -2.26
C ARG A 68 1.64 -8.85 -3.15
N PHE A 69 1.00 -8.92 -4.30
CA PHE A 69 1.27 -9.97 -5.28
C PHE A 69 1.80 -9.37 -6.58
N ASN A 70 2.98 -9.81 -7.01
CA ASN A 70 3.52 -9.41 -8.31
C ASN A 70 2.62 -9.99 -9.42
N HIS A 71 2.18 -9.12 -10.32
CA HIS A 71 1.43 -9.46 -11.51
C HIS A 71 2.29 -9.19 -12.75
N THR A 72 1.92 -9.78 -13.87
CA THR A 72 2.61 -9.57 -15.14
C THR A 72 2.54 -8.10 -15.62
N ARG A 73 3.57 -7.71 -16.38
CA ARG A 73 3.72 -6.41 -17.07
C ARG A 73 3.91 -5.21 -16.13
N GLY A 74 4.79 -5.33 -15.13
CA GLY A 74 5.16 -4.19 -14.29
C GLY A 74 4.07 -3.75 -13.30
N ARG A 75 3.20 -4.68 -12.89
CA ARG A 75 2.03 -4.41 -12.05
C ARG A 75 2.05 -5.28 -10.81
N CYS A 76 1.44 -4.82 -9.74
CA CYS A 76 1.16 -5.66 -8.58
C CYS A 76 -0.25 -5.41 -8.05
N VAL A 77 -0.80 -6.43 -7.42
CA VAL A 77 -2.07 -6.35 -6.70
C VAL A 77 -1.77 -6.09 -5.24
N VAL A 78 -2.44 -5.10 -4.67
CA VAL A 78 -2.46 -4.83 -3.22
C VAL A 78 -3.83 -5.22 -2.71
N LEU A 79 -3.89 -6.15 -1.76
CA LEU A 79 -5.12 -6.62 -1.11
C LEU A 79 -5.08 -6.22 0.37
N SER A 80 -6.02 -5.36 0.79
CA SER A 80 -6.19 -5.07 2.22
C SER A 80 -6.59 -6.33 2.98
N LEU A 81 -5.96 -6.55 4.12
CA LEU A 81 -6.26 -7.67 5.03
C LEU A 81 -7.07 -7.22 6.25
N ALA A 82 -7.67 -6.03 6.19
CA ALA A 82 -8.59 -5.59 7.22
C ALA A 82 -9.80 -6.54 7.27
N THR A 83 -10.19 -6.94 8.47
CA THR A 83 -11.49 -7.59 8.68
C THR A 83 -12.56 -6.51 8.74
N SER A 84 -13.50 -6.55 7.79
CA SER A 84 -14.73 -5.74 7.80
C SER A 84 -15.67 -6.15 8.91
#